data_AF-A0A7W4WBV4-F1
#
_entry.id   AF-A0A7W4WBV4-F1
#
_cell.length_a   1.000
_cell.length_b   1.000
_cell.length_c   1.000
_cell.angle_alpha   90.00
_cell.angle_beta   90.00
_cell.angle_gamma   90.00
#
_symmetry.space_group_name_H-M   'P 1'
#
loop_
_entity.id
_entity.type
_entity.pdbx_description
1 polymer ?
#
loop_
_entity_poly.entity_id
_entity_poly.type
_entity_poly.pdbx_seq_one_letter_code
_entity_poly.pdbx_strand_id
1 'polypeptide(L)'
;MSEEFKFKDRAFLVGSALFAGVFLILRGLEILTPENSAKNAPNWIFFAAGIAFTVAGITVMVRNAGRWNALSATVISLVLGSIFGWVSLFADDSGASGSVAFLSFLSGIPFHRILFGIGAVVCGLVSYFAFRSFLRGSG
;
A
#
# COMPACT_ATOMS: atom_id res chain seq x y z
N MET A 1 -7.99 -10.28 -31.79
CA MET A 1 -8.90 -10.56 -30.65
C MET A 1 -8.20 -10.60 -29.28
N SER A 2 -6.86 -10.58 -29.20
CA SER A 2 -6.08 -10.61 -27.93
C SER A 2 -5.76 -9.25 -27.30
N GLU A 3 -5.88 -8.15 -28.06
CA GLU A 3 -5.58 -6.79 -27.56
C GLU A 3 -6.76 -6.18 -26.76
N GLU A 4 -8.01 -6.44 -27.15
CA GLU A 4 -9.19 -5.91 -26.42
C GLU A 4 -9.35 -6.52 -25.02
N PHE A 5 -9.01 -7.80 -24.85
CA PHE A 5 -9.08 -8.48 -23.56
C PHE A 5 -8.10 -7.84 -22.56
N LYS A 6 -6.90 -7.47 -23.01
CA LYS A 6 -5.90 -6.74 -22.20
C LYS A 6 -6.34 -5.33 -21.81
N PHE A 7 -7.14 -4.66 -22.63
CA PHE A 7 -7.60 -3.31 -22.33
C PHE A 7 -8.68 -3.30 -21.23
N LYS A 8 -9.65 -4.22 -21.32
CA LYS A 8 -10.74 -4.33 -20.35
C LYS A 8 -10.23 -4.72 -18.96
N ASP A 9 -9.29 -5.66 -18.88
CA ASP A 9 -8.67 -6.08 -17.61
C ASP A 9 -7.87 -4.94 -16.97
N ARG A 10 -7.13 -4.17 -17.78
CA ARG A 10 -6.40 -2.99 -17.29
C ARG A 10 -7.33 -1.90 -16.79
N ALA A 11 -8.39 -1.60 -17.54
CA ALA A 11 -9.38 -0.60 -17.13
C ALA A 11 -10.08 -1.00 -15.83
N PHE A 12 -10.38 -2.29 -15.66
CA PHE A 12 -10.96 -2.81 -14.42
C PHE A 12 -9.98 -2.71 -13.24
N LEU A 13 -8.72 -3.09 -13.43
CA LEU A 13 -7.68 -2.97 -12.40
C LEU A 13 -7.44 -1.51 -11.99
N VAL A 14 -7.34 -0.60 -12.95
CA VAL A 14 -7.18 0.84 -12.69
C VAL A 14 -8.42 1.39 -11.99
N GLY A 15 -9.61 1.09 -12.50
CA GLY A 15 -10.87 1.58 -11.94
C GLY A 15 -11.05 1.15 -10.49
N SER A 16 -10.81 -0.13 -10.20
CA SER A 16 -10.88 -0.68 -8.84
C SER A 16 -9.81 -0.10 -7.92
N ALA A 17 -8.57 0.07 -8.39
CA ALA A 17 -7.49 0.69 -7.60
C ALA A 17 -7.77 2.16 -7.28
N LEU A 18 -8.24 2.95 -8.24
CA LEU A 18 -8.60 4.35 -8.02
C LEU A 18 -9.79 4.48 -7.08
N PHE A 19 -10.83 3.66 -7.27
CA PHE A 19 -12.00 3.66 -6.41
C PHE A 19 -11.63 3.30 -4.96
N ALA A 20 -10.85 2.23 -4.77
CA ALA A 20 -10.34 1.85 -3.46
C ALA A 20 -9.48 2.95 -2.84
N GLY A 21 -8.59 3.58 -3.62
CA GLY A 21 -7.73 4.66 -3.16
C GLY A 21 -8.52 5.87 -2.66
N VAL A 22 -9.48 6.35 -3.45
CA VAL A 22 -10.36 7.47 -3.06
C VAL A 22 -11.20 7.11 -1.85
N PHE A 23 -11.78 5.91 -1.81
CA PHE A 23 -12.57 5.45 -0.67
C PHE A 23 -11.74 5.45 0.63
N LEU A 24 -10.50 4.94 0.58
CA LEU A 24 -9.58 4.92 1.73
C LEU A 24 -9.14 6.32 2.16
N ILE A 25 -8.91 7.25 1.22
CA ILE A 25 -8.62 8.65 1.53
C ILE A 25 -9.80 9.28 2.28
N LEU A 26 -11.02 9.13 1.75
CA LEU A 26 -12.23 9.65 2.38
C LEU A 26 -12.48 9.04 3.76
N ARG A 27 -12.14 7.75 3.94
CA ARG A 27 -12.20 7.08 5.23
C ARG A 27 -11.17 7.64 6.22
N GLY A 28 -9.94 7.86 5.76
CA GLY A 28 -8.85 8.43 6.57
C GLY A 28 -9.06 9.90 6.94
N LEU A 29 -9.78 10.66 6.12
CA LEU A 29 -10.23 12.02 6.42
C LEU A 29 -11.48 12.08 7.30
N GLU A 30 -11.98 10.93 7.77
CA GLU A 30 -13.19 10.79 8.59
C GLU A 30 -14.49 11.29 7.95
N ILE A 31 -14.48 11.62 6.65
CA ILE A 31 -15.68 12.01 5.88
C ILE A 31 -16.67 10.86 5.81
N LEU A 32 -16.16 9.64 5.63
CA LEU A 32 -16.94 8.39 5.60
C LEU A 32 -16.67 7.60 6.89
N THR A 33 -17.16 8.06 8.04
CA THR A 33 -16.99 7.30 9.30
C THR A 33 -18.20 6.41 9.56
N PRO A 34 -18.09 5.07 9.48
CA PRO A 34 -19.12 4.18 9.97
C PRO A 34 -19.19 4.34 11.49
N GLU A 35 -20.40 4.62 11.97
CA GLU A 35 -20.75 4.90 13.36
C GLU A 35 -20.27 3.83 14.35
N ASN A 36 -19.98 2.60 13.89
CA ASN A 36 -19.61 1.44 14.71
C ASN A 36 -18.26 0.79 14.34
N SER A 37 -17.36 1.47 13.63
CA SER A 37 -16.02 0.91 13.41
C SER A 37 -15.16 1.08 14.66
N ALA A 38 -14.97 0.00 15.43
CA ALA A 38 -13.84 -0.11 16.35
C ALA A 38 -12.57 0.29 15.60
N LYS A 39 -11.96 1.41 15.99
CA LYS A 39 -10.77 1.97 15.32
C LYS A 39 -9.56 1.11 15.68
N ASN A 40 -9.42 -0.03 15.01
CA ASN A 40 -8.28 -0.93 15.18
C ASN A 40 -6.97 -0.34 14.59
N ALA A 41 -7.06 0.71 13.79
CA ALA A 41 -5.92 1.40 13.21
C ALA A 41 -6.14 2.92 13.16
N PRO A 42 -5.08 3.73 13.33
CA PRO A 42 -5.17 5.18 13.22
C PRO A 42 -5.48 5.62 11.79
N ASN A 43 -6.24 6.71 11.66
CA ASN A 43 -6.79 7.18 10.39
C ASN A 43 -5.74 7.49 9.32
N TRP A 44 -4.53 7.91 9.72
CA TRP A 44 -3.45 8.24 8.80
C TRP A 44 -3.00 7.01 7.97
N ILE A 45 -3.18 5.80 8.48
CA ILE A 45 -2.84 4.56 7.75
C ILE A 45 -3.78 4.36 6.56
N PHE A 46 -5.08 4.55 6.78
CA PHE A 46 -6.07 4.49 5.70
C PHE A 46 -5.81 5.58 4.66
N PHE A 47 -5.50 6.79 5.11
CA PHE A 47 -5.14 7.89 4.23
C PHE A 47 -3.89 7.58 3.39
N ALA A 48 -2.81 7.11 4.02
CA ALA A 48 -1.57 6.74 3.33
C ALA A 48 -1.78 5.59 2.34
N ALA A 49 -2.48 4.53 2.75
CA ALA A 49 -2.84 3.41 1.88
C ALA A 49 -3.66 3.87 0.67
N GLY A 50 -4.60 4.80 0.89
CA GLY A 50 -5.39 5.38 -0.19
C GLY A 50 -4.53 6.14 -1.21
N ILE A 51 -3.56 6.93 -0.76
CA ILE A 51 -2.58 7.60 -1.63
C ILE A 51 -1.81 6.57 -2.47
N ALA A 52 -1.32 5.48 -1.87
CA ALA A 52 -0.58 4.46 -2.61
C ALA A 52 -1.43 3.78 -3.70
N PHE A 53 -2.70 3.45 -3.40
CA PHE A 53 -3.62 2.89 -4.40
C PHE A 53 -3.95 3.86 -5.53
N THR A 54 -4.17 5.14 -5.21
CA THR A 54 -4.41 6.18 -6.21
C THR A 54 -3.18 6.36 -7.11
N VAL A 55 -1.98 6.44 -6.53
CA VAL A 55 -0.72 6.56 -7.28
C VAL A 55 -0.47 5.32 -8.15
N ALA A 56 -0.74 4.12 -7.64
CA ALA A 56 -0.65 2.88 -8.41
C ALA A 56 -1.61 2.87 -9.62
N GLY A 57 -2.88 3.24 -9.41
CA GLY A 57 -3.88 3.35 -10.48
C GLY A 57 -3.47 4.34 -11.57
N ILE A 58 -3.00 5.53 -11.17
CA ILE A 58 -2.50 6.55 -12.10
C ILE A 58 -1.29 6.01 -12.88
N THR A 59 -0.35 5.36 -12.21
CA THR A 59 0.87 4.82 -12.85
C THR A 59 0.53 3.79 -13.92
N VAL A 60 -0.46 2.92 -13.68
CA VAL A 60 -0.90 1.92 -14.66
C VAL A 60 -1.57 2.56 -15.87
N MET A 61 -2.25 3.71 -15.71
CA MET A 61 -2.77 4.47 -16.86
C MET A 61 -1.67 5.08 -17.72
N VAL A 62 -0.56 5.50 -17.12
CA VAL A 62 0.54 6.13 -17.86
C VAL A 62 1.43 5.07 -18.50
N ARG A 63 1.03 4.61 -19.69
CA ARG A 63 1.70 3.54 -20.48
C ARG A 63 3.17 3.83 -20.81
N ASN A 64 3.65 5.07 -20.66
CA ASN A 64 5.03 5.46 -20.95
C ASN A 64 5.56 6.55 -19.99
N ALA A 65 5.40 6.33 -18.70
CA ALA A 65 5.72 7.34 -17.69
C ALA A 65 7.24 7.59 -17.50
N GLY A 66 8.10 6.73 -18.07
CA GLY A 66 9.55 6.82 -17.95
C GLY A 66 9.97 6.96 -16.49
N ARG A 67 10.45 8.16 -16.13
CA ARG A 67 10.91 8.53 -14.79
C ARG A 67 9.79 8.54 -13.74
N TRP A 68 8.56 8.83 -14.12
CA TRP A 68 7.42 8.85 -13.20
C TRP A 68 7.08 7.48 -12.63
N ASN A 69 7.42 6.38 -13.33
CA ASN A 69 7.28 5.02 -12.79
C ASN A 69 8.23 4.76 -11.62
N ALA A 70 9.44 5.32 -11.66
CA ALA A 70 10.39 5.20 -10.55
C ALA A 70 9.92 6.01 -9.34
N LEU A 71 9.35 7.19 -9.57
CA LEU A 71 8.80 8.03 -8.50
C LEU A 71 7.55 7.40 -7.87
N SER A 72 6.64 6.85 -8.66
CA SER A 72 5.45 6.18 -8.11
C SER A 72 5.81 4.90 -7.35
N ALA A 73 6.75 4.09 -7.85
CA ALA A 73 7.29 2.94 -7.11
C ALA A 73 7.91 3.37 -5.77
N THR A 74 8.65 4.49 -5.75
CA THR A 74 9.20 5.08 -4.52
C THR A 74 8.09 5.40 -3.53
N VAL A 75 7.07 6.14 -3.96
CA VAL A 75 5.96 6.55 -3.08
C VAL A 75 5.19 5.35 -2.55
N ILE A 76 4.87 4.37 -3.40
CA ILE A 76 4.13 3.16 -3.00
C ILE A 76 4.95 2.35 -1.99
N SER A 77 6.24 2.10 -2.27
CA SER A 77 7.11 1.36 -1.36
C SER A 77 7.34 2.10 -0.04
N LEU A 78 7.46 3.43 -0.06
CA LEU A 78 7.62 4.22 1.16
C LEU A 78 6.37 4.14 2.03
N VAL A 79 5.18 4.30 1.45
CA VAL A 79 3.90 4.16 2.15
C VAL A 79 3.75 2.77 2.76
N LEU A 80 3.98 1.71 1.98
CA LEU A 80 3.91 0.33 2.48
C LEU A 80 4.93 0.09 3.60
N GLY A 81 6.15 0.62 3.45
CA GLY A 81 7.18 0.57 4.47
C GLY A 81 6.75 1.26 5.77
N SER A 82 6.13 2.44 5.70
CA SER A 82 5.60 3.16 6.86
C SER A 82 4.46 2.40 7.54
N ILE A 83 3.56 1.78 6.77
CA ILE A 83 2.47 0.96 7.31
C ILE A 83 3.04 -0.27 8.01
N PHE A 84 3.94 -1.02 7.37
CA PHE A 84 4.58 -2.20 7.98
C PHE A 84 5.42 -1.83 9.20
N GLY A 85 6.12 -0.70 9.17
CA GLY A 85 6.86 -0.18 10.32
C GLY A 85 5.94 0.14 11.50
N TRP A 86 4.80 0.79 11.23
CA TRP A 86 3.82 1.04 12.28
C TRP A 86 3.23 -0.25 12.85
N VAL A 87 2.86 -1.22 12.00
CA VAL A 87 2.35 -2.52 12.44
C VAL A 87 3.38 -3.26 13.28
N SER A 88 4.67 -3.19 12.92
CA SER A 88 5.75 -3.85 13.68
C SER A 88 5.93 -3.27 15.09
N LEU A 89 5.75 -1.95 15.24
CA LEU A 89 6.03 -1.23 16.50
C LEU A 89 4.81 -1.06 17.40
N PHE A 90 3.63 -0.83 16.83
CA PHE A 90 2.46 -0.30 17.55
C PHE A 90 1.18 -1.13 17.39
N ALA A 91 1.20 -2.23 16.63
CA ALA A 91 0.03 -3.10 16.56
C ALA A 91 -0.14 -3.85 17.89
N ASP A 92 -1.31 -3.70 18.51
CA ASP A 92 -1.71 -4.48 19.67
C ASP A 92 -1.97 -5.94 19.27
N ASP A 93 -1.53 -6.88 20.11
CA ASP A 93 -1.68 -8.33 19.85
C ASP A 93 -3.17 -8.75 19.82
N SER A 94 -4.07 -7.92 20.36
CA SER A 94 -5.53 -8.11 20.36
C SER A 94 -6.19 -7.87 18.99
N GLY A 95 -5.51 -7.18 18.07
CA GLY A 95 -6.00 -6.90 16.71
C GLY A 95 -5.62 -7.95 15.66
N ALA A 96 -4.78 -8.93 16.01
CA ALA A 96 -4.27 -9.96 15.10
C ALA A 96 -5.31 -11.06 14.76
N SER A 97 -6.58 -10.88 15.15
CA SER A 97 -7.69 -11.77 14.78
C SER A 97 -8.05 -11.69 13.29
N GLY A 98 -7.60 -10.64 12.58
CA GLY A 98 -7.74 -10.52 11.11
C GLY A 98 -6.52 -10.96 10.30
N SER A 99 -5.42 -11.35 10.95
CA SER A 99 -4.11 -11.52 10.28
C SER A 99 -3.89 -12.95 9.81
N VAL A 100 -4.08 -13.15 8.50
CA VAL A 100 -3.64 -14.30 7.68
C VAL A 100 -4.09 -15.66 8.22
N ALA A 101 -5.11 -16.27 7.58
CA ALA A 101 -5.54 -17.65 7.86
C ALA A 101 -4.39 -18.69 7.83
N PHE A 102 -3.26 -18.34 7.19
CA PHE A 102 -2.03 -19.13 7.15
C PHE A 102 -1.12 -19.01 8.39
N LEU A 103 -1.29 -18.00 9.25
CA LEU A 103 -0.42 -17.73 10.40
C LEU A 103 -1.03 -18.11 11.77
N SER A 104 -2.26 -18.61 11.80
CA SER A 104 -2.92 -19.07 13.04
C SER A 104 -2.12 -20.15 13.78
N PHE A 105 -1.31 -20.92 13.05
CA PHE A 105 -0.43 -21.97 13.60
C PHE A 105 0.80 -21.42 14.35
N LEU A 106 1.17 -20.13 14.16
CA LEU A 106 2.32 -19.48 14.80
C LEU A 106 1.91 -18.48 15.91
N SER A 107 0.66 -18.55 16.38
CA SER A 107 -0.01 -17.60 17.28
C SER A 107 0.59 -17.43 18.69
N GLY A 108 1.68 -18.12 19.03
CA GLY A 108 2.33 -18.02 20.34
C GLY A 108 3.49 -17.02 20.45
N ILE A 109 3.94 -16.38 19.35
CA ILE A 109 5.21 -15.63 19.31
C ILE A 109 5.02 -14.29 18.56
N PRO A 110 5.76 -13.21 18.90
CA PRO A 110 5.79 -11.92 18.16
C PRO A 110 6.35 -12.02 16.72
N PHE A 111 6.22 -13.19 16.08
CA PHE A 111 6.70 -13.48 14.74
C PHE A 111 6.09 -12.53 13.69
N HIS A 112 4.82 -12.16 13.87
CA HIS A 112 4.17 -11.18 12.99
C HIS A 112 4.89 -9.83 13.00
N ARG A 113 5.32 -9.32 14.17
CA ARG A 113 6.05 -8.05 14.28
C ARG A 113 7.40 -8.09 13.56
N ILE A 114 8.11 -9.22 13.67
CA ILE A 114 9.39 -9.43 12.98
C ILE A 114 9.17 -9.47 11.46
N LEU A 115 8.16 -10.21 11.00
CA LEU A 115 7.85 -10.33 9.57
C LEU A 115 7.47 -8.98 8.96
N PHE A 116 6.60 -8.21 9.64
CA PHE A 116 6.27 -6.85 9.23
C PHE A 116 7.48 -5.90 9.32
N GLY A 117 8.33 -6.05 10.33
CA GLY A 117 9.56 -5.26 10.46
C GLY A 117 10.53 -5.49 9.29
N ILE A 118 10.76 -6.76 8.92
CA ILE A 118 11.57 -7.10 7.74
C ILE A 118 10.93 -6.54 6.47
N GLY A 119 9.60 -6.68 6.32
CA GLY A 119 8.85 -6.10 5.21
C GLY A 119 9.05 -4.59 5.11
N ALA A 120 9.03 -3.87 6.24
CA ALA A 120 9.26 -2.43 6.29
C ALA A 120 10.67 -2.06 5.80
N VAL A 121 11.70 -2.80 6.24
CA VAL A 121 13.08 -2.59 5.80
C VAL A 121 13.23 -2.85 4.30
N VAL A 122 12.66 -3.95 3.79
CA VAL A 122 12.70 -4.29 2.36
C VAL A 122 12.00 -3.22 1.53
N CYS A 123 10.79 -2.78 1.93
CA CYS A 123 10.08 -1.69 1.28
C CYS A 123 10.88 -0.38 1.31
N GLY A 124 11.55 -0.07 2.41
CA GLY A 124 12.46 1.08 2.52
C GLY A 124 13.64 1.01 1.56
N LEU A 125 14.26 -0.16 1.43
CA LEU A 125 15.36 -0.39 0.46
C LEU A 125 14.88 -0.25 -0.98
N VAL A 126 13.73 -0.84 -1.33
CA VAL A 126 13.13 -0.70 -2.66
C VAL A 126 12.82 0.76 -2.97
N SER A 127 12.22 1.48 -2.02
CA SER A 127 11.96 2.92 -2.12
C SER A 127 13.26 3.70 -2.37
N TYR A 128 14.32 3.40 -1.61
CA TYR A 128 15.62 4.06 -1.78
C TYR A 128 16.24 3.81 -3.16
N PHE A 129 16.22 2.57 -3.65
CA PHE A 129 16.72 2.24 -4.98
C PHE A 129 15.88 2.85 -6.09
N ALA A 130 14.56 2.85 -5.96
CA ALA A 130 13.65 3.49 -6.91
C ALA A 130 13.89 5.02 -6.97
N PHE A 131 14.08 5.66 -5.83
CA PHE A 131 14.41 7.08 -5.74
C PHE A 131 15.77 7.40 -6.38
N ARG A 132 16.79 6.58 -6.10
CA ARG A 132 18.11 6.73 -6.72
C ARG A 132 18.04 6.55 -8.23
N SER A 133 17.23 5.62 -8.73
CA SER A 133 16.99 5.42 -10.16
C SER A 133 16.33 6.65 -10.78
N PHE A 134 15.34 7.23 -10.10
CA PHE A 134 14.69 8.48 -10.53
C PHE A 134 15.67 9.65 -10.67
N LEU A 135 16.60 9.80 -9.73
CA LEU A 135 17.65 10.84 -9.78
C LEU A 135 18.66 10.60 -10.92
N ARG A 136 19.06 9.34 -11.15
CA ARG A 136 20.03 8.98 -12.20
C ARG A 136 19.48 9.15 -13.61
N GLY A 137 18.19 8.95 -13.84
CA GLY A 137 17.55 9.21 -15.13
C GLY A 137 17.37 10.70 -15.47
N SER A 138 18.00 11.61 -14.70
CA SER A 138 17.83 13.06 -14.81
C SER A 138 19.04 13.83 -15.32
N GLY A 139 20.15 13.15 -15.60
CA GLY A 139 21.33 13.69 -16.28
C GLY A 139 21.52 13.01 -17.63
#